data_AF-A0A2E5W577-F1
#
_entry.id   AF-A0A2E5W577-F1
#
_cell.length_a   1.000
_cell.length_b   1.000
_cell.length_c   1.000
_cell.angle_alpha   90.00
_cell.angle_beta   90.00
_cell.angle_gamma   90.00
#
_symmetry.space_group_name_H-M   'P 1'
#
loop_
_entity.id
_entity.type
_entity.pdbx_description
1 polymer ?
#
loop_
_entity_poly.entity_id
_entity_poly.type
_entity_poly.pdbx_seq_one_letter_code
_entity_poly.pdbx_strand_id
1 'polypeptide(L)'
;MNKATFILSFDCEGKWGMADIIDDKINSSITNQNLTTSYKSILTLLDKYQIKGTFAFVAALTMSTDEFKDKRDWFAKSNVMIDKNQKWLKNFFENAEGNNFDGWFHPNLLDLVINSHTRHEIATHGFTHLPLSENIIDQNCFKHEMDRVQDIMTMKGLNARTIIFPRNLIGYLNLLNDYNIVGYRDRLFNSRSIFLEKI
;
A
#
# COMPACT_ATOMS: atom_id res chain seq x y z
N MET A 1 27.72 -2.48 -22.43
CA MET A 1 26.34 -2.75 -22.91
C MET A 1 25.40 -2.54 -21.74
N ASN A 2 24.48 -1.58 -21.82
CA ASN A 2 23.38 -1.51 -20.84
C ASN A 2 22.43 -2.67 -21.15
N LYS A 3 22.31 -3.61 -20.22
CA LYS A 3 21.30 -4.66 -20.30
C LYS A 3 19.94 -4.02 -20.01
N ALA A 4 18.93 -4.36 -20.80
CA ALA A 4 17.57 -3.95 -20.50
C ALA A 4 17.16 -4.54 -19.15
N THR A 5 16.52 -3.72 -18.31
CA THR A 5 16.01 -4.13 -17.00
C THR A 5 14.49 -4.12 -17.06
N PHE A 6 13.88 -5.23 -16.61
CA PHE A 6 12.44 -5.36 -16.44
C PHE A 6 12.13 -5.49 -14.94
N ILE A 7 11.18 -4.70 -14.45
CA ILE A 7 10.72 -4.72 -13.06
C ILE A 7 9.22 -4.99 -13.07
N LEU A 8 8.80 -5.98 -12.30
CA LEU A 8 7.40 -6.30 -12.06
C LEU A 8 7.06 -5.96 -10.60
N SER A 9 6.04 -5.12 -10.40
CA SER A 9 5.57 -4.75 -9.07
C SER A 9 4.06 -4.84 -8.98
N PHE A 10 3.57 -5.17 -7.79
CA PHE A 10 2.16 -5.34 -7.48
C PHE A 10 1.78 -4.40 -6.34
N ASP A 11 0.70 -3.65 -6.53
CA ASP A 11 0.13 -2.79 -5.50
C ASP A 11 -0.89 -3.65 -4.72
N CYS A 12 -0.51 -4.04 -3.50
CA CYS A 12 -1.22 -5.00 -2.67
C CYS A 12 -2.17 -4.26 -1.71
N GLU A 13 -3.34 -3.88 -2.24
CA GLU A 13 -4.22 -2.88 -1.62
C GLU A 13 -5.48 -3.45 -0.96
N GLY A 14 -6.10 -4.48 -1.54
CA GLY A 14 -7.46 -4.86 -1.12
C GLY A 14 -8.43 -3.68 -1.26
N LYS A 15 -9.34 -3.50 -0.29
CA LYS A 15 -10.29 -2.38 -0.30
C LYS A 15 -9.65 -1.03 0.01
N TRP A 16 -8.43 -1.01 0.58
CA TRP A 16 -7.73 0.24 0.88
C TRP A 16 -7.50 1.10 -0.36
N GLY A 17 -7.28 0.47 -1.51
CA GLY A 17 -7.13 1.14 -2.81
C GLY A 17 -8.36 1.93 -3.27
N MET A 18 -9.50 1.65 -2.66
CA MET A 18 -10.80 2.23 -2.98
C MET A 18 -11.45 2.86 -1.74
N ALA A 19 -10.68 3.17 -0.70
CA ALA A 19 -11.19 3.57 0.61
C ALA A 19 -12.14 4.78 0.57
N ASP A 20 -11.98 5.66 -0.41
CA ASP A 20 -12.75 6.88 -0.66
C ASP A 20 -14.01 6.69 -1.54
N ILE A 21 -14.16 5.56 -2.21
CA ILE A 21 -15.20 5.34 -3.24
C ILE A 21 -15.88 3.96 -3.18
N ILE A 22 -16.01 3.36 -2.00
CA ILE A 22 -16.61 2.02 -1.87
C ILE A 22 -18.10 2.01 -2.23
N ASP A 23 -18.47 1.06 -3.08
CA ASP A 23 -19.84 0.72 -3.44
C ASP A 23 -20.08 -0.81 -3.35
N ASP A 24 -21.31 -1.25 -3.66
CA ASP A 24 -21.68 -2.68 -3.62
C ASP A 24 -20.88 -3.54 -4.61
N LYS A 25 -20.46 -2.95 -5.73
CA LYS A 25 -19.66 -3.65 -6.73
C LYS A 25 -18.25 -3.92 -6.21
N ILE A 26 -17.64 -2.92 -5.56
CA ILE A 26 -16.33 -3.07 -4.90
C ILE A 26 -16.45 -4.08 -3.76
N ASN A 27 -17.50 -3.99 -2.94
CA ASN A 27 -17.71 -4.91 -1.82
C ASN A 27 -17.83 -6.37 -2.26
N SER A 28 -18.51 -6.64 -3.37
CA SER A 28 -18.66 -7.99 -3.92
C SER A 28 -17.43 -8.49 -4.70
N SER A 29 -16.61 -7.58 -5.23
CA SER A 29 -15.42 -7.92 -6.03
C SER A 29 -14.17 -8.11 -5.17
N ILE A 30 -13.93 -7.23 -4.21
CA ILE A 30 -12.73 -7.20 -3.37
C ILE A 30 -13.02 -7.90 -2.03
N THR A 31 -13.16 -9.22 -2.09
CA THR A 31 -13.34 -10.08 -0.92
C THR A 31 -12.03 -10.81 -0.60
N ASN A 32 -11.85 -11.25 0.65
CA ASN A 32 -10.68 -12.05 1.04
C ASN A 32 -10.56 -13.33 0.21
N GLN A 33 -11.69 -13.93 -0.19
CA GLN A 33 -11.71 -15.11 -1.05
C GLN A 33 -11.18 -14.79 -2.46
N ASN A 34 -11.64 -13.70 -3.08
CA ASN A 34 -11.21 -13.29 -4.42
C ASN A 34 -9.74 -12.84 -4.41
N LEU A 35 -9.32 -12.11 -3.38
CA LEU A 35 -7.93 -11.73 -3.16
C LEU A 35 -7.04 -12.98 -3.03
N THR A 36 -7.42 -13.96 -2.21
CA THR A 36 -6.67 -15.23 -2.06
C THR A 36 -6.51 -15.94 -3.40
N THR A 37 -7.59 -16.06 -4.16
CA THR A 37 -7.59 -16.71 -5.48
C THR A 37 -6.65 -15.99 -6.45
N SER A 38 -6.70 -14.65 -6.46
CA SER A 38 -5.85 -13.82 -7.33
C SER A 38 -4.37 -13.97 -6.98
N TYR A 39 -4.02 -13.88 -5.69
CA TYR A 39 -2.64 -14.02 -5.23
C TYR A 39 -2.07 -15.40 -5.56
N LYS A 40 -2.81 -16.48 -5.26
CA LYS A 40 -2.38 -17.84 -5.60
C LYS A 40 -2.13 -18.01 -7.10
N SER A 41 -2.98 -17.44 -7.94
CA SER A 41 -2.83 -17.52 -9.40
C SER A 41 -1.58 -16.76 -9.88
N ILE A 42 -1.37 -15.55 -9.38
CA ILE A 42 -0.18 -14.74 -9.69
C ILE A 42 1.08 -15.45 -9.23
N LEU A 43 1.15 -15.88 -7.97
CA LEU A 43 2.33 -16.55 -7.40
C LEU A 43 2.64 -17.86 -8.13
N THR A 44 1.62 -18.64 -8.53
CA THR A 44 1.82 -19.84 -9.34
C THR A 44 2.50 -19.52 -10.68
N LEU A 45 2.11 -18.43 -11.35
CA LEU A 45 2.74 -18.00 -12.59
C LEU A 45 4.18 -17.52 -12.35
N LEU A 46 4.39 -16.69 -11.33
CA LEU A 46 5.72 -16.19 -11.00
C LEU A 46 6.67 -17.34 -10.63
N ASP A 47 6.20 -18.32 -9.88
CA ASP A 47 6.95 -19.52 -9.54
C ASP A 47 7.26 -20.40 -10.75
N LYS A 48 6.27 -20.60 -11.64
CA LYS A 48 6.49 -21.37 -12.88
C LYS A 48 7.59 -20.77 -13.74
N TYR A 49 7.65 -19.45 -13.85
CA TYR A 49 8.61 -18.75 -14.70
C TYR A 49 9.82 -18.19 -13.95
N GLN A 50 9.91 -18.43 -12.63
CA GLN A 50 10.96 -17.91 -11.75
C GLN A 50 11.11 -16.38 -11.85
N ILE A 51 9.99 -15.67 -12.04
CA ILE A 51 9.97 -14.22 -12.18
C ILE A 51 9.86 -13.60 -10.79
N LYS A 52 10.89 -12.85 -10.40
CA LYS A 52 10.85 -12.04 -9.19
C LYS A 52 9.94 -10.83 -9.38
N GLY A 53 9.33 -10.41 -8.29
CA GLY A 53 8.43 -9.27 -8.25
C GLY A 53 8.52 -8.56 -6.91
N THR A 54 8.10 -7.31 -6.88
CA THR A 54 8.00 -6.48 -5.68
C THR A 54 6.52 -6.36 -5.30
N PHE A 55 6.15 -6.84 -4.13
CA PHE A 55 4.79 -6.77 -3.61
C PHE A 55 4.72 -5.64 -2.58
N ALA A 56 4.12 -4.51 -2.97
CA ALA A 56 4.00 -3.34 -2.11
C ALA A 56 2.68 -3.39 -1.34
N PHE A 57 2.73 -3.76 -0.08
CA PHE A 57 1.56 -3.92 0.77
C PHE A 57 1.14 -2.61 1.42
N VAL A 58 -0.16 -2.31 1.35
CA VAL A 58 -0.78 -1.43 2.34
C VAL A 58 -0.65 -2.13 3.69
N ALA A 59 0.06 -1.54 4.64
CA ALA A 59 0.42 -2.25 5.87
C ALA A 59 -0.82 -2.69 6.66
N ALA A 60 -1.89 -1.88 6.67
CA ALA A 60 -3.15 -2.26 7.28
C ALA A 60 -3.77 -3.53 6.67
N LEU A 61 -3.62 -3.79 5.36
CA LEU A 61 -4.13 -5.03 4.73
C LEU A 61 -3.52 -6.28 5.38
N THR A 62 -2.29 -6.18 5.87
CA THR A 62 -1.56 -7.31 6.48
C THR A 62 -1.92 -7.54 7.96
N MET A 63 -2.81 -6.72 8.52
CA MET A 63 -3.24 -6.83 9.91
C MET A 63 -4.40 -7.82 10.05
N SER A 64 -4.51 -8.44 11.23
CA SER A 64 -5.71 -9.15 11.66
C SER A 64 -6.74 -8.19 12.27
N THR A 65 -7.97 -8.66 12.40
CA THR A 65 -9.04 -7.92 13.09
C THR A 65 -8.73 -7.66 14.57
N ASP A 66 -8.01 -8.57 15.23
CA ASP A 66 -7.61 -8.40 16.62
C ASP A 66 -6.45 -7.41 16.77
N GLU A 67 -5.50 -7.41 15.83
CA GLU A 67 -4.47 -6.36 15.76
C GLU A 67 -5.11 -4.98 15.56
N PHE A 68 -6.15 -4.87 14.72
CA PHE A 68 -6.92 -3.64 14.57
C PHE A 68 -7.60 -3.21 15.87
N LYS A 69 -8.28 -4.12 16.58
CA LYS A 69 -8.97 -3.80 17.84
C LYS A 69 -8.01 -3.27 18.90
N ASP A 70 -6.84 -3.90 19.03
CA ASP A 70 -5.78 -3.47 19.95
C ASP A 70 -5.19 -2.10 19.56
N LYS A 71 -5.11 -1.81 18.25
CA LYS A 71 -4.43 -0.64 17.69
C LYS A 71 -5.39 0.33 17.01
N ARG A 72 -6.64 0.39 17.47
CA ARG A 72 -7.70 1.17 16.81
C ARG A 72 -7.34 2.64 16.67
N ASP A 73 -6.63 3.20 17.67
CA ASP A 73 -6.19 4.59 17.69
C ASP A 73 -5.19 4.95 16.59
N TRP A 74 -4.47 3.96 16.02
CA TRP A 74 -3.57 4.17 14.89
C TRP A 74 -4.33 4.67 13.66
N PHE A 75 -5.54 4.16 13.43
CA PHE A 75 -6.37 4.51 12.29
C PHE A 75 -7.05 5.87 12.46
N ALA A 76 -7.36 6.27 13.70
CA ALA A 76 -8.03 7.55 13.97
C ALA A 76 -7.20 8.74 13.47
N LYS A 77 -5.86 8.69 13.61
CA LYS A 77 -4.94 9.73 13.15
C LYS A 77 -4.78 9.79 11.62
N SER A 78 -5.02 8.69 10.92
CA SER A 78 -5.03 8.62 9.46
C SER A 78 -6.38 9.05 8.84
N ASN A 79 -7.41 9.27 9.68
CA ASN A 79 -8.75 9.67 9.24
C ASN A 79 -8.85 11.18 8.97
N VAL A 80 -7.98 11.67 8.08
CA VAL A 80 -7.87 13.08 7.71
C VAL A 80 -8.88 13.47 6.64
N MET A 81 -9.22 14.75 6.55
CA MET A 81 -10.05 15.30 5.48
C MET A 81 -9.19 15.44 4.21
N ILE A 82 -9.53 14.73 3.14
CA ILE A 82 -8.81 14.80 1.86
C ILE A 82 -9.58 15.58 0.78
N ASP A 83 -10.89 15.77 0.98
CA ASP A 83 -11.76 16.63 0.20
C ASP A 83 -12.73 17.33 1.16
N LYS A 84 -13.40 18.41 0.72
CA LYS A 84 -14.29 19.27 1.52
C LYS A 84 -15.40 18.51 2.24
N ASN A 85 -15.77 17.31 1.77
CA ASN A 85 -16.96 16.61 2.21
C ASN A 85 -16.72 15.23 2.83
N GLN A 86 -15.48 14.71 2.88
CA GLN A 86 -15.24 13.39 3.48
C GLN A 86 -13.85 13.18 4.06
N LYS A 87 -13.81 12.42 5.15
CA LYS A 87 -12.57 11.87 5.71
C LYS A 87 -12.16 10.62 4.94
N TRP A 88 -10.85 10.42 4.81
CA TRP A 88 -10.25 9.29 4.09
C TRP A 88 -10.78 7.92 4.54
N LEU A 89 -10.93 7.72 5.85
CA LEU A 89 -11.30 6.42 6.42
C LEU A 89 -12.79 6.29 6.76
N LYS A 90 -13.65 7.16 6.21
CA LYS A 90 -15.10 7.11 6.46
C LYS A 90 -15.66 5.71 6.18
N ASN A 91 -15.48 5.19 4.96
CA ASN A 91 -16.03 3.89 4.56
C ASN A 91 -15.41 2.71 5.35
N PHE A 92 -14.15 2.84 5.77
CA PHE A 92 -13.51 1.84 6.62
C PHE A 92 -14.18 1.79 7.99
N PHE A 93 -14.39 2.93 8.64
CA PHE A 93 -15.02 2.98 9.96
C PHE A 93 -16.49 2.57 9.93
N GLU A 94 -17.26 2.95 8.90
CA GLU A 94 -18.65 2.49 8.72
C GLU A 94 -18.72 0.95 8.61
N ASN A 95 -17.82 0.34 7.83
CA ASN A 95 -17.72 -1.11 7.74
C ASN A 95 -17.27 -1.76 9.07
N ALA A 96 -16.32 -1.14 9.77
CA ALA A 96 -15.81 -1.63 11.04
C ALA A 96 -16.89 -1.60 12.15
N GLU A 97 -17.77 -0.60 12.16
CA GLU A 97 -18.93 -0.54 13.06
C GLU A 97 -19.92 -1.69 12.80
N GLY A 98 -20.08 -2.08 11.53
CA GLY A 98 -20.82 -3.27 11.13
C GLY A 98 -20.07 -4.60 11.30
N ASN A 99 -18.87 -4.58 11.91
CA ASN A 99 -17.97 -5.74 12.06
C ASN A 99 -17.66 -6.43 10.70
N ASN A 100 -17.62 -5.66 9.61
CA ASN A 100 -17.31 -6.13 8.28
C ASN A 100 -15.89 -5.73 7.88
N PHE A 101 -14.96 -6.68 7.92
CA PHE A 101 -13.55 -6.45 7.60
C PHE A 101 -13.10 -7.14 6.31
N ASP A 102 -14.04 -7.75 5.57
CA ASP A 102 -13.71 -8.49 4.35
C ASP A 102 -13.12 -7.56 3.29
N GLY A 103 -11.95 -7.93 2.75
CA GLY A 103 -11.17 -7.11 1.82
C GLY A 103 -10.37 -5.97 2.45
N TRP A 104 -10.62 -5.63 3.72
CA TRP A 104 -9.84 -4.64 4.47
C TRP A 104 -8.67 -5.27 5.20
N PHE A 105 -8.89 -6.42 5.83
CA PHE A 105 -7.88 -7.14 6.60
C PHE A 105 -7.71 -8.56 6.05
N HIS A 106 -6.48 -8.90 5.64
CA HIS A 106 -6.15 -10.20 5.10
C HIS A 106 -4.66 -10.56 5.32
N PRO A 107 -4.27 -10.89 6.57
CA PRO A 107 -2.88 -11.16 6.93
C PRO A 107 -2.26 -12.31 6.11
N ASN A 108 -3.07 -13.31 5.76
CA ASN A 108 -2.61 -14.48 5.02
C ASN A 108 -2.05 -14.16 3.62
N LEU A 109 -2.39 -13.01 3.02
CA LEU A 109 -1.81 -12.62 1.72
C LEU A 109 -0.30 -12.38 1.83
N LEU A 110 0.14 -11.77 2.93
CA LEU A 110 1.57 -11.57 3.19
C LEU A 110 2.26 -12.92 3.34
N ASP A 111 1.67 -13.84 4.10
CA ASP A 111 2.20 -15.20 4.28
C ASP A 111 2.31 -15.95 2.96
N LEU A 112 1.34 -15.82 2.05
CA LEU A 112 1.40 -16.43 0.72
C LEU A 112 2.60 -15.94 -0.08
N VAL A 113 2.90 -14.63 -0.04
CA VAL A 113 4.03 -14.04 -0.78
C VAL A 113 5.37 -14.37 -0.12
N ILE A 114 5.44 -14.44 1.20
CA ILE A 114 6.68 -14.81 1.91
C ILE A 114 7.05 -16.28 1.66
N ASN A 115 6.04 -17.16 1.62
CA ASN A 115 6.22 -18.60 1.47
C ASN A 115 6.21 -19.09 0.01
N SER A 116 6.19 -18.20 -0.98
CA SER A 116 6.30 -18.59 -2.39
C SER A 116 7.68 -19.17 -2.70
N HIS A 117 7.75 -20.03 -3.73
CA HIS A 117 9.02 -20.66 -4.09
C HIS A 117 10.03 -19.63 -4.63
N THR A 118 9.54 -18.68 -5.43
CA THR A 118 10.33 -17.53 -5.88
C THR A 118 10.37 -16.49 -4.79
N ARG A 119 11.58 -16.09 -4.38
CA ARG A 119 11.74 -15.04 -3.38
C ARG A 119 11.40 -13.66 -3.96
N HIS A 120 10.29 -13.09 -3.50
CA HIS A 120 9.83 -11.75 -3.83
C HIS A 120 10.38 -10.69 -2.86
N GLU A 121 10.39 -9.44 -3.31
CA GLU A 121 10.61 -8.29 -2.41
C GLU A 121 9.27 -7.92 -1.77
N ILE A 122 9.30 -7.67 -0.45
CA ILE A 122 8.19 -7.05 0.27
C ILE A 122 8.48 -5.56 0.40
N ALA A 123 7.62 -4.74 -0.21
CA ALA A 123 7.67 -3.28 -0.16
C ALA A 123 6.45 -2.75 0.61
N THR A 124 6.46 -1.45 0.90
CA THR A 124 5.30 -0.77 1.49
C THR A 124 4.54 0.04 0.44
N HIS A 125 3.22 0.09 0.60
CA HIS A 125 2.31 0.97 -0.12
C HIS A 125 1.55 1.88 0.85
N GLY A 126 2.26 2.39 1.88
CA GLY A 126 1.69 3.18 2.96
C GLY A 126 1.00 2.33 4.03
N PHE A 127 0.42 2.99 5.04
CA PHE A 127 -0.28 2.28 6.11
C PHE A 127 -1.75 2.08 5.78
N THR A 128 -2.47 3.14 5.38
CA THR A 128 -3.91 3.11 5.08
C THR A 128 -4.26 3.47 3.64
N HIS A 129 -3.28 3.41 2.73
CA HIS A 129 -3.38 3.91 1.34
C HIS A 129 -3.63 5.42 1.22
N LEU A 130 -3.49 6.18 2.32
CA LEU A 130 -3.63 7.63 2.28
C LEU A 130 -2.63 8.25 1.28
N PRO A 131 -3.04 9.18 0.40
CA PRO A 131 -2.11 9.85 -0.50
C PRO A 131 -1.03 10.62 0.27
N LEU A 132 0.22 10.20 0.13
CA LEU A 132 1.36 10.68 0.92
C LEU A 132 2.04 11.93 0.32
N SER A 133 1.32 12.71 -0.49
CA SER A 133 1.87 13.92 -1.11
C SER A 133 1.72 15.13 -0.18
N GLU A 134 2.73 15.99 -0.15
CA GLU A 134 2.76 17.24 0.63
C GLU A 134 1.64 18.22 0.21
N ASN A 135 1.04 18.02 -0.97
CA ASN A 135 -0.11 18.79 -1.44
C ASN A 135 -1.45 18.32 -0.86
N ILE A 136 -1.48 17.14 -0.22
CA ILE A 136 -2.70 16.50 0.29
C ILE A 136 -2.68 16.42 1.81
N ILE A 137 -1.53 16.04 2.39
CA ILE A 137 -1.39 15.85 3.83
C ILE A 137 -0.21 16.66 4.37
N ASP A 138 -0.20 16.91 5.67
CA ASP A 138 0.94 17.53 6.33
C ASP A 138 2.03 16.50 6.72
N GLN A 139 3.18 17.03 7.16
CA GLN A 139 4.33 16.21 7.51
C GLN A 139 4.07 15.29 8.72
N ASN A 140 3.21 15.70 9.65
CA ASN A 140 2.89 14.86 10.82
C ASN A 140 2.05 13.66 10.43
N CYS A 141 1.12 13.86 9.50
CA CYS A 141 0.31 12.79 8.91
C CYS A 141 1.18 11.81 8.12
N PHE A 142 2.12 12.31 7.31
CA PHE A 142 3.10 11.48 6.62
C PHE A 142 3.93 10.64 7.60
N LYS A 143 4.52 11.28 8.62
CA LYS A 143 5.30 10.58 9.65
C LYS A 143 4.47 9.53 10.36
N HIS A 144 3.23 9.84 10.72
CA HIS A 144 2.33 8.87 11.34
C HIS A 144 2.10 7.66 10.44
N GLU A 145 1.78 7.85 9.16
CA GLU A 145 1.62 6.73 8.21
C GLU A 145 2.90 5.87 8.12
N MET A 146 4.08 6.50 8.04
CA MET A 146 5.35 5.80 7.93
C MET A 146 5.78 5.09 9.23
N ASP A 147 5.51 5.69 10.39
CA ASP A 147 5.73 5.06 11.70
C ASP A 147 4.90 3.78 11.80
N ARG A 148 3.62 3.84 11.40
CA ARG A 148 2.72 2.67 11.43
C ARG A 148 3.15 1.58 10.45
N VAL A 149 3.67 1.95 9.28
CA VAL A 149 4.31 0.99 8.38
C VAL A 149 5.48 0.28 9.08
N GLN A 150 6.38 1.03 9.73
CA GLN A 150 7.55 0.46 10.40
C GLN A 150 7.15 -0.45 11.57
N ASP A 151 6.18 -0.02 12.39
CA ASP A 151 5.64 -0.81 13.49
C ASP A 151 5.10 -2.15 12.98
N ILE A 152 4.23 -2.12 11.96
CA ILE A 152 3.60 -3.33 11.41
C ILE A 152 4.64 -4.27 10.79
N MET A 153 5.54 -3.74 9.94
CA MET A 153 6.57 -4.57 9.31
C MET A 153 7.47 -5.22 10.36
N THR A 154 7.83 -4.48 11.41
CA THR A 154 8.63 -5.01 12.53
C THR A 154 7.89 -6.12 13.27
N MET A 155 6.59 -5.95 13.57
CA MET A 155 5.78 -7.01 14.19
C MET A 155 5.71 -8.28 13.34
N LYS A 156 5.74 -8.15 12.01
CA LYS A 156 5.77 -9.29 11.07
C LYS A 156 7.19 -9.83 10.83
N GLY A 157 8.23 -9.30 11.50
CA GLY A 157 9.61 -9.72 11.32
C GLY A 157 10.23 -9.29 9.98
N LEU A 158 9.71 -8.21 9.38
CA LEU A 158 10.09 -7.69 8.08
C LEU A 158 10.68 -6.29 8.17
N ASN A 159 11.36 -5.88 7.10
CA ASN A 159 11.83 -4.51 6.91
C ASN A 159 11.61 -4.08 5.45
N ALA A 160 10.56 -3.30 5.22
CA ALA A 160 10.28 -2.76 3.89
C ALA A 160 11.28 -1.64 3.58
N ARG A 161 12.06 -1.80 2.51
CA ARG A 161 13.09 -0.84 2.09
C ARG A 161 12.72 -0.04 0.83
N THR A 162 11.58 -0.38 0.24
CA THR A 162 11.04 0.25 -0.97
C THR A 162 9.62 0.72 -0.68
N ILE A 163 9.30 1.95 -1.08
CA ILE A 163 7.93 2.48 -1.05
C ILE A 163 7.39 2.62 -2.48
N ILE A 164 6.17 2.15 -2.69
CA ILE A 164 5.38 2.55 -3.83
C ILE A 164 4.36 3.54 -3.28
N PHE A 165 4.30 4.77 -3.80
CA PHE A 165 3.41 5.78 -3.24
C PHE A 165 1.94 5.52 -3.60
N PRO A 166 1.00 5.57 -2.63
CA PRO A 166 -0.43 5.50 -2.92
C PRO A 166 -0.86 6.51 -3.99
N ARG A 167 -1.73 6.08 -4.90
CA ARG A 167 -2.17 6.87 -6.09
C ARG A 167 -1.02 7.33 -7.01
N ASN A 168 0.20 6.80 -6.82
CA ASN A 168 1.45 7.30 -7.41
C ASN A 168 1.65 8.81 -7.17
N LEU A 169 1.26 9.30 -5.99
CA LEU A 169 1.42 10.69 -5.56
C LEU A 169 2.61 10.78 -4.59
N ILE A 170 3.76 11.18 -5.11
CA ILE A 170 5.02 11.28 -4.37
C ILE A 170 5.01 12.51 -3.45
N GLY A 171 5.58 12.36 -2.25
CA GLY A 171 5.82 13.44 -1.30
C GLY A 171 6.89 13.08 -0.28
N TYR A 172 7.40 14.07 0.45
CA TYR A 172 8.29 13.89 1.60
C TYR A 172 9.53 13.02 1.34
N LEU A 173 10.10 13.07 0.14
CA LEU A 173 11.25 12.23 -0.25
C LEU A 173 12.46 12.40 0.68
N ASN A 174 12.65 13.60 1.22
CA ASN A 174 13.72 13.92 2.18
C ASN A 174 13.59 13.17 3.52
N LEU A 175 12.40 12.67 3.86
CA LEU A 175 12.13 11.94 5.11
C LEU A 175 12.23 10.42 4.96
N LEU A 176 12.31 9.89 3.73
CA LEU A 176 12.33 8.44 3.50
C LEU A 176 13.52 7.73 4.17
N ASN A 177 14.67 8.42 4.25
CA ASN A 177 15.87 7.87 4.91
C ASN A 177 15.65 7.62 6.40
N ASP A 178 14.82 8.43 7.09
CA ASP A 178 14.51 8.24 8.51
C ASP A 178 13.79 6.90 8.75
N TYR A 179 13.15 6.36 7.72
CA TYR A 179 12.42 5.09 7.72
C TYR A 179 13.18 3.94 7.04
N ASN A 180 14.47 4.11 6.73
CA ASN A 180 15.29 3.14 5.99
C ASN A 180 14.76 2.77 4.59
N ILE A 181 13.94 3.63 3.99
CA ILE A 181 13.45 3.49 2.62
C ILE A 181 14.53 4.00 1.67
N VAL A 182 15.04 3.12 0.81
CA VAL A 182 16.15 3.41 -0.12
C VAL A 182 15.71 3.45 -1.58
N GLY A 183 14.45 3.10 -1.86
CA GLY A 183 13.91 3.07 -3.21
C GLY A 183 12.44 3.46 -3.25
N TYR A 184 12.01 4.06 -4.35
CA TYR A 184 10.60 4.26 -4.65
C TYR A 184 10.31 4.07 -6.14
N ARG A 185 9.06 3.74 -6.47
CA ARG A 185 8.58 3.67 -7.86
C ARG A 185 8.04 5.03 -8.29
N ASP A 186 8.68 5.64 -9.29
CA ASP A 186 8.18 6.85 -9.96
C ASP A 186 7.51 6.49 -11.30
N ARG A 187 6.68 7.41 -11.81
CA ARG A 187 6.21 7.36 -13.19
C ARG A 187 7.37 7.68 -14.12
N LEU A 188 7.33 7.14 -15.33
CA LEU A 188 8.29 7.53 -16.37
C LEU A 188 8.16 9.05 -16.62
N PHE A 189 9.27 9.78 -16.43
CA PHE A 189 9.36 11.15 -16.91
C PHE A 189 9.13 11.15 -18.43
N ASN A 190 8.00 11.70 -18.88
CA ASN A 190 7.87 12.11 -20.27
C ASN A 190 8.82 13.30 -20.45
N SER A 191 9.92 13.10 -21.17
CA SER A 191 10.90 14.13 -21.52
C SER A 191 10.37 15.23 -22.47
N ARG A 192 9.05 15.47 -22.52
CA ARG A 192 8.41 16.50 -23.36
C ARG A 192 8.16 17.85 -22.67
N SER A 193 8.61 18.05 -21.43
CA SER A 193 8.37 19.33 -20.71
C SER A 193 9.63 20.14 -20.38
N ILE A 194 10.78 19.88 -21.03
CA ILE A 194 12.02 20.66 -20.84
C ILE A 194 12.24 21.73 -21.93
N PHE A 195 11.31 21.92 -22.87
CA PHE A 195 11.31 23.09 -23.75
C PHE A 195 10.04 23.91 -23.58
N LEU A 196 9.99 24.70 -22.50
CA LEU A 196 9.42 26.04 -22.59
C LEU A 196 10.57 27.01 -22.44
N GLU A 197 10.94 27.53 -23.59
CA GLU A 197 11.99 28.51 -23.81
C GLU A 197 11.79 29.74 -22.91
N LYS A 198 12.91 30.29 -22.47
CA LYS A 198 13.01 31.72 -22.20
C LYS A 198 12.49 32.49 -23.41
N ILE A 199 11.40 33.24 -23.23
CA ILE A 199 11.25 34.60 -23.76
C ILE A 199 10.66 35.44 -22.63
#